data_AF-A0A2A2YCU8-F1
#
_entry.id   AF-A0A2A2YCU8-F1
#
_cell.length_a   1.000
_cell.length_b   1.000
_cell.length_c   1.000
_cell.angle_alpha   90.00
_cell.angle_beta   90.00
_cell.angle_gamma   90.00
#
_symmetry.space_group_name_H-M   'P 1'
#
loop_
_entity.id
_entity.type
_entity.pdbx_description
1 polymer ?
#
loop_
_entity_poly.entity_id
_entity_poly.type
_entity_poly.pdbx_seq_one_letter_code
_entity_poly.pdbx_strand_id
1 'polypeptide(L)'
;MMRSFSVFFLALLLCHPSSAETRKWQSKDGSKFIIAEYIKHDALTVTVKRADGKIVTLGRRDLHEHDANFLATLPASTEKANPNSEGSEKKQSGGVMDETAVFDTLKLGDTRADVQAKIKASKLLELTVNEMYLGRFGLNGSYRTKQTIGGLKCSLYFDWDSNGLLKELTLQTTPQSGSSYDGSLKDTWSELSKLMTTLHGAPLQKADFPEANQLENDMSLSSHLWRLHSRGSALLGTSKSIDGYMVSVRFTTDTIEPVITEK
;
A
#
# COMPACT_ATOMS: atom_id res chain seq x y z
N MET A 1 -3.35 -31.30 -65.09
CA MET A 1 -3.23 -29.83 -64.97
C MET A 1 -3.75 -29.43 -63.60
N MET A 2 -3.02 -28.52 -62.95
CA MET A 2 -3.12 -28.04 -61.56
C MET A 2 -4.54 -27.90 -60.96
N ARG A 3 -4.66 -28.14 -59.64
CA ARG A 3 -4.66 -27.05 -58.63
C ARG A 3 -4.66 -27.60 -57.19
N SER A 4 -3.63 -27.20 -56.45
CA SER A 4 -3.52 -27.26 -55.00
C SER A 4 -4.65 -26.49 -54.32
N PHE A 5 -5.12 -26.97 -53.18
CA PHE A 5 -5.62 -26.13 -52.10
C PHE A 5 -5.06 -26.61 -50.78
N SER A 6 -4.15 -25.80 -50.22
CA SER A 6 -3.69 -25.88 -48.84
C SER A 6 -4.87 -25.70 -47.89
N VAL A 7 -5.08 -26.65 -47.00
CA VAL A 7 -5.96 -26.46 -45.84
C VAL A 7 -5.10 -26.06 -44.66
N PHE A 8 -5.24 -24.79 -44.27
CA PHE A 8 -4.68 -24.21 -43.04
C PHE A 8 -5.23 -24.96 -41.82
N PHE A 9 -4.35 -25.51 -40.99
CA PHE A 9 -4.69 -25.90 -39.62
C PHE A 9 -4.78 -24.62 -38.76
N LEU A 10 -6.00 -24.15 -38.52
CA LEU A 10 -6.27 -23.08 -37.56
C LEU A 10 -6.33 -23.71 -36.16
N ALA A 11 -5.26 -23.58 -35.38
CA ALA A 11 -5.27 -23.94 -33.98
C ALA A 11 -6.17 -22.95 -33.20
N LEU A 12 -7.36 -23.41 -32.83
CA LEU A 12 -8.22 -22.73 -31.87
C LEU A 12 -7.55 -22.80 -30.49
N LEU A 13 -6.80 -21.74 -30.16
CA LEU A 13 -6.48 -21.40 -28.78
C LEU A 13 -7.80 -21.13 -28.06
N LEU A 14 -8.26 -22.13 -27.30
CA LEU A 14 -9.25 -21.95 -26.23
C LEU A 14 -8.64 -21.03 -25.17
N CYS A 15 -8.73 -19.72 -25.43
CA CYS A 15 -8.57 -18.70 -24.42
C CYS A 15 -9.75 -18.90 -23.46
N HIS A 16 -9.52 -19.55 -22.34
CA HIS A 16 -10.50 -19.60 -21.26
C HIS A 16 -10.49 -18.20 -20.64
N PRO A 17 -11.55 -17.38 -20.78
CA PRO A 17 -11.71 -16.29 -19.84
C PRO A 17 -11.91 -16.96 -18.48
N SER A 18 -10.92 -16.88 -17.61
CA SER A 18 -11.15 -17.10 -16.18
C SER A 18 -12.09 -15.98 -15.74
N SER A 19 -13.39 -16.17 -15.91
CA SER A 19 -14.40 -15.27 -15.38
C SER A 19 -14.17 -15.22 -13.88
N ALA A 20 -13.68 -14.08 -13.39
CA ALA A 20 -13.61 -13.88 -11.95
C ALA A 20 -15.05 -13.90 -11.43
N GLU A 21 -15.32 -14.86 -10.56
CA GLU A 21 -16.67 -15.21 -10.15
C GLU A 21 -17.19 -14.11 -9.21
N THR A 22 -18.31 -13.48 -9.58
CA THR A 22 -19.00 -12.52 -8.71
C THR A 22 -19.61 -13.27 -7.54
N ARG A 23 -19.14 -13.00 -6.33
CA ARG A 23 -19.58 -13.69 -5.11
C ARG A 23 -19.98 -12.73 -3.99
N LYS A 24 -20.67 -13.28 -2.99
CA LYS A 24 -21.03 -12.58 -1.75
C LYS A 24 -19.84 -12.65 -0.78
N TRP A 25 -19.24 -11.51 -0.48
CA TRP A 25 -18.21 -11.33 0.53
C TRP A 25 -18.83 -10.84 1.83
N GLN A 26 -18.56 -11.50 2.94
CA GLN A 26 -19.22 -11.28 4.22
C GLN A 26 -18.25 -10.83 5.30
N SER A 27 -18.75 -10.02 6.23
CA SER A 27 -18.04 -9.70 7.46
C SER A 27 -17.87 -10.95 8.33
N LYS A 28 -16.90 -10.92 9.24
CA LYS A 28 -16.54 -12.02 10.14
C LYS A 28 -17.72 -12.63 10.91
N ASP A 29 -18.68 -11.81 11.29
CA ASP A 29 -19.91 -12.18 12.00
C ASP A 29 -21.10 -12.51 11.07
N GLY A 30 -20.92 -12.40 9.75
CA GLY A 30 -21.94 -12.64 8.74
C GLY A 30 -23.04 -11.56 8.65
N SER A 31 -22.97 -10.50 9.48
CA SER A 31 -24.03 -9.49 9.58
C SER A 31 -24.08 -8.52 8.40
N LYS A 32 -22.95 -8.36 7.70
CA LYS A 32 -22.79 -7.47 6.54
C LYS A 32 -22.25 -8.25 5.36
N PHE A 33 -22.61 -7.81 4.15
CA PHE A 33 -22.06 -8.38 2.93
C PHE A 33 -22.02 -7.40 1.77
N ILE A 34 -21.13 -7.69 0.81
CA ILE A 34 -21.10 -7.05 -0.51
C ILE A 34 -21.06 -8.13 -1.60
N ILE A 35 -21.68 -7.84 -2.75
CA ILE A 35 -21.57 -8.68 -3.94
C ILE A 35 -20.51 -8.06 -4.85
N ALA A 36 -19.42 -8.79 -5.07
CA ALA A 36 -18.27 -8.29 -5.81
C ALA A 36 -17.45 -9.42 -6.45
N GLU A 37 -16.78 -9.08 -7.53
CA GLU A 37 -15.82 -9.93 -8.26
C GLU A 37 -14.46 -9.89 -7.57
N TYR A 38 -13.84 -11.06 -7.36
CA TYR A 38 -12.47 -11.15 -6.86
C TYR A 38 -11.49 -10.52 -7.85
N ILE A 39 -10.62 -9.60 -7.41
CA ILE A 39 -9.52 -9.09 -8.24
C ILE A 39 -8.19 -9.74 -7.82
N LYS A 40 -7.81 -9.55 -6.56
CA LYS A 40 -6.57 -10.05 -5.98
C LYS A 40 -6.68 -10.11 -4.46
N HIS A 41 -5.84 -10.90 -3.81
CA HIS A 41 -5.66 -10.85 -2.37
C HIS A 41 -4.19 -10.97 -1.99
N ASP A 42 -3.87 -10.51 -0.79
CA ASP A 42 -2.59 -10.69 -0.13
C ASP A 42 -2.81 -11.30 1.27
N ALA A 43 -1.82 -11.25 2.16
CA ALA A 43 -1.92 -11.81 3.51
C ALA A 43 -2.93 -11.08 4.42
N LEU A 44 -3.19 -9.80 4.17
CA LEU A 44 -3.98 -8.92 5.05
C LEU A 44 -5.27 -8.44 4.41
N THR A 45 -5.36 -8.39 3.09
CA THR A 45 -6.49 -7.80 2.39
C THR A 45 -6.93 -8.62 1.18
N VAL A 46 -8.19 -8.43 0.79
CA VAL A 46 -8.71 -8.83 -0.51
C VAL A 46 -9.25 -7.60 -1.22
N THR A 47 -8.87 -7.43 -2.47
CA THR A 47 -9.41 -6.43 -3.37
C THR A 47 -10.48 -7.05 -4.24
N VAL A 48 -11.66 -6.42 -4.24
CA VAL A 48 -12.83 -6.87 -4.99
C VAL A 48 -13.41 -5.73 -5.82
N LYS A 49 -14.00 -6.04 -6.98
CA LYS A 49 -14.68 -5.09 -7.86
C LYS A 49 -16.18 -5.24 -7.72
N ARG A 50 -16.88 -4.19 -7.32
CA ARG A 50 -18.34 -4.18 -7.25
C ARG A 50 -18.96 -4.02 -8.65
N ALA A 51 -20.25 -4.34 -8.76
CA ALA A 51 -21.00 -4.23 -10.02
C ALA A 51 -21.04 -2.78 -10.59
N ASP A 52 -20.93 -1.77 -9.73
CA ASP A 52 -20.81 -0.35 -10.11
C ASP A 52 -19.40 0.05 -10.59
N GLY A 53 -18.48 -0.92 -10.72
CA GLY A 53 -17.11 -0.72 -11.16
C GLY A 53 -16.16 -0.26 -10.06
N LYS A 54 -16.65 0.05 -8.85
CA LYS A 54 -15.79 0.50 -7.74
C LYS A 54 -14.95 -0.63 -7.19
N ILE A 55 -13.68 -0.32 -6.90
CA ILE A 55 -12.73 -1.23 -6.27
C ILE A 55 -12.79 -1.02 -4.76
N VAL A 56 -12.97 -2.11 -4.01
CA VAL A 56 -13.05 -2.11 -2.55
C VAL A 56 -12.02 -3.08 -2.01
N THR A 57 -11.32 -2.68 -0.96
CA THR A 57 -10.36 -3.53 -0.25
C THR A 57 -10.94 -3.91 1.10
N LEU A 58 -11.04 -5.21 1.38
CA LEU A 58 -11.54 -5.75 2.65
C LEU A 58 -10.37 -6.32 3.44
N GLY A 59 -10.37 -6.14 4.76
CA GLY A 59 -9.41 -6.82 5.65
C GLY A 59 -9.69 -8.32 5.72
N ARG A 60 -8.70 -9.17 5.45
CA ARG A 60 -8.83 -10.64 5.55
C ARG A 60 -9.15 -11.12 6.96
N ARG A 61 -8.77 -10.35 7.98
CA ARG A 61 -9.10 -10.63 9.39
C ARG A 61 -10.57 -10.40 9.72
N ASP A 62 -11.25 -9.65 8.86
CA ASP A 62 -12.64 -9.19 9.03
C ASP A 62 -13.58 -9.92 8.06
N LEU A 63 -13.06 -10.87 7.28
CA LEU A 63 -13.85 -11.74 6.41
C LEU A 63 -14.46 -12.90 7.20
N HIS A 64 -15.64 -13.33 6.77
CA HIS A 64 -16.23 -14.58 7.20
C HIS A 64 -15.35 -15.77 6.81
N GLU A 65 -15.42 -16.86 7.57
CA GLU A 65 -14.62 -18.07 7.36
C GLU A 65 -14.77 -18.63 5.94
N HIS A 66 -15.98 -18.58 5.37
CA HIS A 66 -16.26 -18.99 3.99
C HIS A 66 -15.45 -18.22 2.93
N ASP A 67 -15.24 -16.92 3.15
CA ASP A 67 -14.47 -16.09 2.21
C ASP A 67 -12.97 -16.26 2.43
N ALA A 68 -12.54 -16.42 3.68
CA ALA A 68 -11.15 -16.78 4.00
C ALA A 68 -10.76 -18.13 3.36
N ASN A 69 -11.65 -19.13 3.44
CA ASN A 69 -11.44 -20.44 2.83
C ASN A 69 -11.43 -20.38 1.31
N PHE A 70 -12.29 -19.57 0.69
CA PHE A 70 -12.25 -19.34 -0.75
C PHE A 70 -10.91 -18.75 -1.19
N LEU A 71 -10.41 -17.72 -0.52
CA LEU A 71 -9.12 -17.11 -0.86
C LEU A 71 -7.96 -18.13 -0.81
N ALA A 72 -8.01 -19.08 0.13
CA ALA A 72 -7.03 -20.16 0.23
C ALA A 72 -7.07 -21.15 -0.95
N THR A 73 -8.16 -21.19 -1.73
CA THR A 73 -8.28 -22.04 -2.93
C THR A 73 -7.72 -21.37 -4.19
N LEU A 74 -7.44 -20.06 -4.15
CA LEU A 74 -6.95 -19.31 -5.30
C LEU A 74 -5.41 -19.34 -5.36
N PRO A 75 -4.81 -19.45 -6.57
CA PRO A 75 -3.36 -19.40 -6.71
C PRO A 75 -2.83 -18.03 -6.25
N ALA A 76 -1.83 -18.04 -5.37
CA ALA A 76 -1.09 -16.84 -5.00
C ALA A 76 -0.41 -16.26 -6.25
N SER A 77 -0.60 -14.97 -6.53
CA SER A 77 -0.09 -14.34 -7.75
C SER A 77 1.44 -14.40 -7.81
N THR A 78 1.98 -15.30 -8.64
CA THR A 78 3.42 -15.45 -8.94
C THR A 78 3.78 -14.70 -10.23
N GLU A 79 4.71 -13.75 -10.19
CA GLU A 79 5.38 -13.21 -11.40
C GLU A 79 6.89 -13.51 -11.37
N LYS A 80 7.41 -14.03 -12.49
CA LYS A 80 8.75 -14.60 -12.69
C LYS A 80 9.84 -13.52 -12.85
N ALA A 81 10.97 -13.70 -12.17
CA ALA A 81 12.18 -12.87 -12.27
C ALA A 81 13.06 -13.22 -13.48
N ASN A 82 13.78 -12.22 -14.01
CA ASN A 82 14.92 -12.44 -14.93
C ASN A 82 16.17 -11.73 -14.34
N PRO A 83 17.36 -12.37 -14.32
CA PRO A 83 18.51 -11.93 -13.53
C PRO A 83 19.51 -11.12 -14.38
N ASN A 84 20.02 -10.02 -13.81
CA ASN A 84 21.42 -9.58 -13.93
C ASN A 84 21.56 -8.16 -13.37
N SER A 85 22.25 -8.02 -12.23
CA SER A 85 23.53 -7.30 -12.19
C SER A 85 24.05 -7.21 -10.75
N GLU A 86 25.22 -7.78 -10.54
CA GLU A 86 26.04 -7.58 -9.36
C GLU A 86 26.89 -6.31 -9.50
N GLY A 87 27.13 -5.65 -8.35
CA GLY A 87 28.44 -5.12 -7.98
C GLY A 87 28.78 -3.67 -8.33
N SER A 88 28.89 -2.81 -7.31
CA SER A 88 30.17 -2.22 -6.82
C SER A 88 29.96 -1.02 -5.88
N GLU A 89 30.88 -0.85 -4.94
CA GLU A 89 30.81 -0.05 -3.70
C GLU A 89 31.18 1.47 -3.78
N LYS A 90 30.58 2.23 -2.84
CA LYS A 90 31.07 3.35 -1.98
C LYS A 90 31.75 4.63 -2.56
N LYS A 91 31.15 5.80 -2.25
CA LYS A 91 31.71 6.86 -1.34
C LYS A 91 30.72 7.99 -1.00
N GLN A 92 30.84 8.51 0.23
CA GLN A 92 30.05 9.59 0.86
C GLN A 92 30.31 11.00 0.29
N SER A 93 29.29 11.87 0.21
CA SER A 93 29.09 13.04 1.11
C SER A 93 27.99 13.97 0.58
N GLY A 94 27.16 14.52 1.48
CA GLY A 94 26.50 15.82 1.31
C GLY A 94 25.28 15.92 0.39
N GLY A 95 24.08 15.73 0.96
CA GLY A 95 22.90 16.56 0.62
C GLY A 95 22.29 16.39 -0.77
N VAL A 96 22.27 15.18 -1.31
CA VAL A 96 21.32 14.76 -2.35
C VAL A 96 20.74 13.45 -1.84
N MET A 97 19.41 13.33 -1.76
CA MET A 97 18.81 12.02 -1.50
C MET A 97 19.33 11.06 -2.58
N ASP A 98 20.22 10.16 -2.18
CA ASP A 98 20.66 9.03 -3.00
C ASP A 98 19.41 8.39 -3.61
N GLU A 99 19.32 8.36 -4.95
CA GLU A 99 18.12 8.53 -5.83
C GLU A 99 16.91 7.58 -5.61
N THR A 100 16.89 6.84 -4.51
CA THR A 100 16.04 5.65 -4.28
C THR A 100 15.40 5.56 -2.90
N ALA A 101 15.68 6.48 -1.97
CA ALA A 101 15.03 6.52 -0.65
C ALA A 101 13.62 7.14 -0.70
N VAL A 102 12.68 6.50 -0.01
CA VAL A 102 11.28 6.96 0.11
C VAL A 102 11.01 7.64 1.45
N PHE A 103 11.76 7.29 2.50
CA PHE A 103 11.70 7.96 3.80
C PHE A 103 13.02 7.78 4.55
N ASP A 104 13.64 8.88 4.98
CA ASP A 104 14.98 8.88 5.58
C ASP A 104 16.01 8.19 4.68
N THR A 105 16.43 6.97 5.04
CA THR A 105 17.36 6.13 4.26
C THR A 105 16.70 4.84 3.72
N LEU A 106 15.42 4.63 4.03
CA LEU A 106 14.65 3.44 3.63
C LEU A 106 14.30 3.51 2.15
N LYS A 107 14.47 2.39 1.46
CA LYS A 107 14.22 2.22 0.03
C LYS A 107 13.24 1.07 -0.18
N LEU A 108 12.34 1.24 -1.14
CA LEU A 108 11.59 0.08 -1.65
C LEU A 108 12.60 -0.89 -2.30
N GLY A 109 12.42 -2.18 -2.04
CA GLY A 109 13.39 -3.22 -2.41
C GLY A 109 14.43 -3.54 -1.33
N ASP A 110 14.50 -2.79 -0.23
CA ASP A 110 15.38 -3.14 0.90
C ASP A 110 15.02 -4.52 1.47
N THR A 111 16.01 -5.32 1.85
CA THR A 111 15.74 -6.55 2.62
C THR A 111 15.31 -6.22 4.05
N ARG A 112 14.74 -7.19 4.76
CA ARG A 112 14.43 -7.04 6.20
C ARG A 112 15.66 -6.63 7.02
N ALA A 113 16.83 -7.19 6.71
CA ALA A 113 18.07 -6.87 7.40
C ALA A 113 18.51 -5.42 7.12
N ASP A 114 18.39 -4.96 5.87
CA ASP A 114 18.70 -3.59 5.49
C ASP A 114 17.78 -2.60 6.22
N VAL A 115 16.47 -2.86 6.22
CA VAL A 115 15.49 -2.02 6.93
C VAL A 115 15.83 -1.97 8.42
N GLN A 116 16.12 -3.10 9.06
CA GLN A 116 16.50 -3.13 10.48
C GLN A 116 17.76 -2.32 10.77
N ALA A 117 18.80 -2.45 9.94
CA ALA A 117 20.03 -1.68 10.10
C ALA A 117 19.75 -0.17 9.95
N LYS A 118 18.98 0.22 8.93
CA LYS A 118 18.65 1.61 8.62
C LYS A 118 17.79 2.26 9.69
N ILE A 119 16.72 1.62 10.14
CA ILE A 119 15.84 2.20 11.19
C ILE A 119 16.56 2.31 12.53
N LYS A 120 17.48 1.40 12.88
CA LYS A 120 18.30 1.51 14.10
C LYS A 120 19.29 2.66 14.02
N ALA A 121 19.86 2.91 12.83
CA ALA A 121 20.78 4.03 12.60
C ALA A 121 20.06 5.37 12.43
N SER A 122 18.73 5.35 12.19
CA SER A 122 17.95 6.54 11.91
C SER A 122 17.94 7.53 13.07
N LYS A 123 18.31 8.78 12.78
CA LYS A 123 18.17 9.88 13.72
C LYS A 123 16.72 10.35 13.83
N LEU A 124 15.88 10.05 12.84
CA LEU A 124 14.49 10.50 12.78
C LEU A 124 13.51 9.56 13.50
N LEU A 125 13.91 8.30 13.73
CA LEU A 125 13.05 7.28 14.31
C LEU A 125 13.43 6.93 15.75
N GLU A 126 12.42 6.56 16.54
CA GLU A 126 12.55 5.96 17.86
C GLU A 126 11.77 4.65 17.93
N LEU A 127 12.26 3.74 18.77
CA LEU A 127 11.61 2.48 19.07
C LEU A 127 10.49 2.72 20.10
N THR A 128 9.31 2.13 19.86
CA THR A 128 8.11 2.27 20.71
C THR A 128 7.98 1.14 21.74
N VAL A 129 8.72 0.05 21.54
CA VAL A 129 8.74 -1.14 22.40
C VAL A 129 10.15 -1.37 22.94
N ASN A 130 10.31 -2.23 23.95
CA ASN A 130 11.65 -2.66 24.34
C ASN A 130 12.25 -3.55 23.23
N GLU A 131 13.53 -3.35 22.89
CA GLU A 131 14.23 -4.08 21.82
C GLU A 131 14.16 -5.60 21.99
N MET A 132 14.19 -6.09 23.23
CA MET A 132 14.07 -7.52 23.55
C MET A 132 12.70 -8.13 23.14
N TYR A 133 11.69 -7.30 22.85
CA TYR A 133 10.39 -7.75 22.37
C TYR A 133 10.18 -7.64 20.86
N LEU A 134 11.15 -7.11 20.10
CA LEU A 134 11.06 -7.01 18.64
C LEU A 134 10.87 -8.36 17.95
N GLY A 135 11.50 -9.42 18.46
CA GLY A 135 11.33 -10.77 17.92
C GLY A 135 9.90 -11.32 18.06
N ARG A 136 9.08 -10.75 18.95
CA ARG A 136 7.69 -11.16 19.19
C ARG A 136 6.69 -10.28 18.46
N PHE A 137 6.88 -8.97 18.49
CA PHE A 137 5.97 -8.00 17.87
C PHE A 137 6.28 -7.74 16.40
N GLY A 138 7.50 -8.01 15.95
CA GLY A 138 7.97 -7.64 14.63
C GLY A 138 8.25 -6.15 14.51
N LEU A 139 8.43 -5.68 13.27
CA LEU A 139 8.79 -4.28 12.99
C LEU A 139 7.58 -3.35 12.89
N ASN A 140 6.41 -3.89 12.56
CA ASN A 140 5.21 -3.11 12.29
C ASN A 140 4.67 -2.46 13.56
N GLY A 141 4.63 -1.12 13.57
CA GLY A 141 4.23 -0.32 14.73
C GLY A 141 5.31 -0.19 15.82
N SER A 142 6.45 -0.87 15.67
CA SER A 142 7.55 -0.87 16.65
C SER A 142 8.44 0.37 16.54
N TYR A 143 8.36 1.11 15.44
CA TYR A 143 9.12 2.35 15.23
C TYR A 143 8.17 3.50 14.88
N ARG A 144 8.51 4.70 15.33
CA ARG A 144 7.79 5.93 14.99
C ARG A 144 8.73 7.13 14.85
N THR A 145 8.23 8.22 14.28
CA THR A 145 8.96 9.49 14.22
C THR A 145 9.27 10.04 15.62
N LYS A 146 10.50 10.50 15.84
CA LYS A 146 10.91 11.19 17.08
C LYS A 146 10.20 12.52 17.24
N GLN A 147 10.13 13.27 16.15
CA GLN A 147 9.43 14.56 16.08
C GLN A 147 8.01 14.35 15.54
N THR A 148 7.12 15.25 15.93
CA THR A 148 5.77 15.33 15.36
C THR A 148 5.80 15.95 13.97
N ILE A 149 4.92 15.49 13.09
CA ILE A 149 4.62 16.10 11.79
C ILE A 149 3.21 16.65 11.92
N GLY A 150 3.03 17.97 11.85
CA GLY A 150 1.73 18.63 12.09
C GLY A 150 1.06 18.26 13.42
N GLY A 151 1.87 18.05 14.47
CA GLY A 151 1.39 17.76 15.83
C GLY A 151 1.27 16.28 16.19
N LEU A 152 1.36 15.35 15.24
CA LEU A 152 1.28 13.91 15.52
C LEU A 152 2.56 13.16 15.14
N LYS A 153 2.86 12.08 15.87
CA LYS A 153 3.92 11.12 15.50
C LYS A 153 3.34 10.09 14.53
N CYS A 154 4.15 9.66 13.58
CA CYS A 154 3.78 8.60 12.64
C CYS A 154 4.55 7.32 12.95
N SER A 155 3.84 6.21 13.13
CA SER A 155 4.41 4.87 13.25
C SER A 155 4.67 4.29 11.87
N LEU A 156 5.68 3.42 11.77
CA LEU A 156 6.08 2.78 10.53
C LEU A 156 5.53 1.35 10.44
N TYR A 157 5.04 1.02 9.26
CA TYR A 157 4.55 -0.30 8.90
C TYR A 157 5.18 -0.71 7.57
N PHE A 158 5.57 -1.98 7.49
CA PHE A 158 6.34 -2.54 6.41
C PHE A 158 5.59 -3.73 5.83
N ASP A 159 5.46 -3.76 4.51
CA ASP A 159 4.99 -4.91 3.75
C ASP A 159 6.11 -5.45 2.85
N TRP A 160 6.17 -6.77 2.72
CA TRP A 160 7.26 -7.47 2.08
C TRP A 160 6.73 -8.32 0.94
N ASP A 161 7.45 -8.36 -0.18
CA ASP A 161 7.15 -9.29 -1.26
C ASP A 161 7.52 -10.75 -0.88
N SER A 162 7.25 -11.69 -1.79
CA SER A 162 7.60 -13.10 -1.62
C SER A 162 9.11 -13.38 -1.50
N ASN A 163 9.95 -12.45 -1.95
CA ASN A 163 11.40 -12.53 -1.86
C ASN A 163 11.94 -11.88 -0.56
N GLY A 164 11.05 -11.32 0.27
CA GLY A 164 11.43 -10.64 1.50
C GLY A 164 12.00 -9.24 1.29
N LEU A 165 11.72 -8.62 0.15
CA LEU A 165 12.08 -7.24 -0.17
C LEU A 165 10.94 -6.29 0.19
N LEU A 166 11.28 -5.08 0.64
CA LEU A 166 10.30 -4.09 1.07
C LEU A 166 9.46 -3.63 -0.13
N LYS A 167 8.19 -4.04 -0.14
CA LYS A 167 7.23 -3.69 -1.19
C LYS A 167 6.45 -2.43 -0.84
N GLU A 168 6.14 -2.25 0.45
CA GLU A 168 5.40 -1.09 0.94
C GLU A 168 5.98 -0.58 2.24
N LEU A 169 6.04 0.75 2.37
CA LEU A 169 6.30 1.46 3.61
C LEU A 169 5.12 2.39 3.89
N THR A 170 4.52 2.28 5.06
CA THR A 170 3.45 3.17 5.51
C THR A 170 3.87 3.93 6.75
N LEU A 171 3.77 5.25 6.69
CA LEU A 171 3.77 6.14 7.86
C LEU A 171 2.32 6.41 8.23
N GLN A 172 1.93 6.13 9.47
CA GLN A 172 0.55 6.27 9.92
C GLN A 172 0.49 6.84 11.33
N THR A 173 -0.40 7.80 11.56
CA THR A 173 -0.70 8.29 12.92
C THR A 173 -1.38 7.21 13.75
N THR A 174 -1.29 7.27 15.08
CA THR A 174 -2.24 6.50 15.89
C THR A 174 -3.67 7.02 15.65
N PRO A 175 -4.71 6.19 15.85
CA PRO A 175 -6.09 6.65 15.76
C PRO A 175 -6.33 7.87 16.65
N GLN A 176 -7.04 8.87 16.10
CA GLN A 176 -7.46 10.07 16.79
C GLN A 176 -8.98 10.16 16.83
N SER A 177 -9.48 10.79 17.90
CA SER A 177 -10.90 11.10 18.04
C SER A 177 -11.42 12.02 16.94
N GLY A 178 -12.74 12.02 16.71
CA GLY A 178 -13.38 12.95 15.77
C GLY A 178 -13.14 14.43 16.11
N SER A 179 -12.99 14.79 17.39
CA SER A 179 -12.66 16.17 17.80
C SER A 179 -11.27 16.63 17.36
N SER A 180 -10.38 15.70 17.00
CA SER A 180 -9.03 16.02 16.52
C SER A 180 -8.95 16.11 14.99
N TYR A 181 -10.06 15.88 14.27
CA TYR A 181 -10.08 15.73 12.82
C TYR A 181 -9.69 17.03 12.10
N ASP A 182 -10.39 18.13 12.39
CA ASP A 182 -10.11 19.44 11.78
C ASP A 182 -8.91 20.16 12.42
N GLY A 183 -8.35 19.60 13.49
CA GLY A 183 -7.16 20.10 14.16
C GLY A 183 -5.93 19.28 13.78
N SER A 184 -5.39 18.52 14.75
CA SER A 184 -4.10 17.84 14.59
C SER A 184 -4.03 16.86 13.42
N LEU A 185 -5.12 16.19 13.03
CA LEU A 185 -5.12 15.34 11.83
C LEU A 185 -4.98 16.15 10.55
N LYS A 186 -5.75 17.22 10.39
CA LYS A 186 -5.66 18.13 9.25
C LYS A 186 -4.29 18.80 9.16
N ASP A 187 -3.73 19.22 10.29
CA ASP A 187 -2.38 19.79 10.37
C ASP A 187 -1.32 18.75 9.97
N THR A 188 -1.42 17.53 10.49
CA THR A 188 -0.53 16.42 10.13
C THR A 188 -0.59 16.09 8.64
N TRP A 189 -1.79 16.02 8.09
CA TRP A 189 -2.01 15.81 6.65
C TRP A 189 -1.39 16.92 5.81
N SER A 190 -1.57 18.18 6.22
CA SER A 190 -1.02 19.35 5.52
C SER A 190 0.51 19.33 5.51
N GLU A 191 1.12 19.08 6.65
CA GLU A 191 2.59 18.99 6.76
C GLU A 191 3.15 17.78 6.01
N LEU A 192 2.47 16.64 6.02
CA LEU A 192 2.87 15.49 5.19
C LEU A 192 2.75 15.80 3.70
N SER A 193 1.70 16.50 3.25
CA SER A 193 1.56 16.91 1.84
C SER A 193 2.71 17.83 1.40
N LYS A 194 3.09 18.82 2.24
CA LYS A 194 4.22 19.71 1.99
C LYS A 194 5.55 18.95 1.95
N LEU A 195 5.77 18.05 2.92
CA LEU A 195 6.96 17.21 2.99
C LEU A 195 7.08 16.34 1.73
N MET A 196 6.03 15.63 1.38
CA MET A 196 5.97 14.78 0.19
C MET A 196 6.24 15.57 -1.09
N THR A 197 5.69 16.77 -1.19
CA THR A 197 5.93 17.65 -2.34
C THR A 197 7.39 18.13 -2.41
N THR A 198 8.01 18.37 -1.26
CA THR A 198 9.44 18.73 -1.19
C THR A 198 10.33 17.57 -1.59
N LEU A 199 9.98 16.34 -1.21
CA LEU A 199 10.78 15.14 -1.47
C LEU A 199 10.59 14.57 -2.88
N HIS A 200 9.38 14.67 -3.43
CA HIS A 200 8.98 13.97 -4.67
C HIS A 200 8.44 14.90 -5.77
N GLY A 201 8.48 16.22 -5.56
CA GLY A 201 7.93 17.20 -6.49
C GLY A 201 6.40 17.28 -6.43
N ALA A 202 5.80 17.89 -7.46
CA ALA A 202 4.36 18.11 -7.50
C ALA A 202 3.58 16.77 -7.56
N PRO A 203 2.45 16.65 -6.84
CA PRO A 203 1.58 15.47 -6.95
C PRO A 203 0.97 15.35 -8.35
N LEU A 204 0.84 14.12 -8.85
CA LEU A 204 0.10 13.78 -10.06
C LEU A 204 -1.41 14.02 -9.89
N GLN A 205 -1.91 13.80 -8.68
CA GLN A 205 -3.30 14.07 -8.30
C GLN A 205 -3.31 14.63 -6.89
N LYS A 206 -4.15 15.64 -6.66
CA LYS A 206 -4.38 16.23 -5.34
C LYS A 206 -5.85 16.55 -5.16
N ALA A 207 -6.30 16.49 -3.91
CA ALA A 207 -7.59 16.92 -3.43
C ALA A 207 -7.43 17.58 -2.07
N ASP A 208 -8.45 18.31 -1.63
CA ASP A 208 -8.47 18.89 -0.29
C ASP A 208 -8.52 17.80 0.79
N PHE A 209 -8.31 18.21 2.05
CA PHE A 209 -8.45 17.30 3.18
C PHE A 209 -9.88 16.74 3.21
N PRO A 210 -10.08 15.41 3.17
CA PRO A 210 -11.42 14.84 3.09
C PRO A 210 -12.29 15.24 4.28
N GLU A 211 -13.57 15.46 4.07
CA GLU A 211 -14.53 15.73 5.14
C GLU A 211 -14.74 14.47 5.99
N ALA A 212 -14.88 14.61 7.31
CA ALA A 212 -14.99 13.46 8.22
C ALA A 212 -16.21 12.56 7.93
N ASN A 213 -17.25 13.12 7.31
CA ASN A 213 -18.48 12.41 6.92
C ASN A 213 -18.31 11.60 5.62
N GLN A 214 -17.24 11.82 4.85
CA GLN A 214 -16.90 11.01 3.68
C GLN A 214 -16.21 9.71 4.05
N LEU A 215 -15.77 9.56 5.31
CA LEU A 215 -15.10 8.37 5.82
C LEU A 215 -16.08 7.50 6.62
N GLU A 216 -16.38 6.34 6.06
CA GLU A 216 -17.02 5.24 6.78
C GLU A 216 -15.99 4.43 7.57
N ASN A 217 -16.43 3.64 8.55
CA ASN A 217 -15.52 2.73 9.25
C ASN A 217 -14.89 1.75 8.24
N ASP A 218 -13.60 1.51 8.41
CA ASP A 218 -12.74 0.68 7.57
C ASP A 218 -12.54 1.23 6.15
N MET A 219 -12.87 2.51 5.96
CA MET A 219 -12.65 3.23 4.73
C MET A 219 -11.32 3.99 4.78
N SER A 220 -10.62 3.99 3.65
CA SER A 220 -9.51 4.92 3.40
C SER A 220 -9.74 5.68 2.11
N LEU A 221 -9.42 6.97 2.14
CA LEU A 221 -9.48 7.87 1.00
C LEU A 221 -8.09 8.45 0.77
N SER A 222 -7.53 8.18 -0.40
CA SER A 222 -6.29 8.84 -0.84
C SER A 222 -6.63 10.17 -1.49
N SER A 223 -6.12 11.26 -0.94
CA SER A 223 -6.32 12.61 -1.50
C SER A 223 -5.19 13.02 -2.44
N HIS A 224 -3.98 12.47 -2.27
CA HIS A 224 -2.85 12.78 -3.14
C HIS A 224 -2.14 11.53 -3.66
N LEU A 225 -1.56 11.67 -4.85
CA LEU A 225 -0.73 10.67 -5.51
C LEU A 225 0.54 11.34 -6.04
N TRP A 226 1.70 10.76 -5.74
CA TRP A 226 3.00 11.14 -6.35
C TRP A 226 3.59 9.95 -7.09
N ARG A 227 4.33 10.26 -8.16
CA ARG A 227 5.26 9.32 -8.78
C ARG A 227 6.57 9.33 -7.99
N LEU A 228 7.06 8.15 -7.63
CA LEU A 228 8.38 8.03 -6.99
C LEU A 228 9.48 7.98 -8.04
N HIS A 229 10.62 8.61 -7.74
CA HIS A 229 11.79 8.62 -8.62
C HIS A 229 12.31 7.21 -8.92
N SER A 230 12.26 6.30 -7.94
CA SER A 230 12.78 4.92 -8.03
C SER A 230 11.82 3.89 -8.62
N ARG A 231 10.74 4.33 -9.26
CA ARG A 231 9.51 3.58 -9.61
C ARG A 231 8.57 3.40 -8.41
N GLY A 232 7.30 3.17 -8.72
CA GLY A 232 6.24 3.07 -7.73
C GLY A 232 5.53 4.40 -7.47
N SER A 233 4.74 4.42 -6.41
CA SER A 233 3.84 5.54 -6.08
C SER A 233 3.83 5.84 -4.60
N ALA A 234 3.55 7.09 -4.25
CA ALA A 234 3.20 7.46 -2.89
C ALA A 234 1.77 8.01 -2.83
N LEU A 235 1.02 7.58 -1.82
CA LEU A 235 -0.35 8.00 -1.57
C LEU A 235 -0.44 8.64 -0.19
N LEU A 236 -0.98 9.86 -0.11
CA LEU A 236 -1.39 10.46 1.14
C LEU A 236 -2.91 10.36 1.24
N GLY A 237 -3.40 9.93 2.41
CA GLY A 237 -4.81 9.75 2.63
C GLY A 237 -5.20 9.80 4.09
N THR A 238 -6.52 9.79 4.29
CA THR A 238 -7.17 9.61 5.58
C THR A 238 -7.85 8.26 5.63
N SER A 239 -8.02 7.72 6.83
CA SER A 239 -8.81 6.53 7.06
C SER A 239 -9.60 6.65 8.35
N LYS A 240 -10.64 5.84 8.47
CA LYS A 240 -11.40 5.70 9.71
C LYS A 240 -11.48 4.22 10.06
N SER A 241 -11.25 3.93 11.32
CA SER A 241 -11.43 2.61 11.93
C SER A 241 -12.36 2.75 13.13
N ILE A 242 -12.66 1.64 13.80
CA ILE A 242 -13.41 1.67 15.06
C ILE A 242 -12.72 2.52 16.15
N ASP A 243 -11.38 2.58 16.12
CA ASP A 243 -10.57 3.31 17.11
C ASP A 243 -10.44 4.80 16.78
N GLY A 244 -10.93 5.24 15.62
CA GLY A 244 -10.93 6.63 15.20
C GLY A 244 -10.29 6.86 13.83
N TYR A 245 -9.90 8.11 13.61
CA TYR A 245 -9.40 8.63 12.34
C TYR A 245 -7.88 8.62 12.30
N MET A 246 -7.31 8.37 11.13
CA MET A 246 -5.86 8.37 10.94
C MET A 246 -5.49 9.07 9.64
N VAL A 247 -4.29 9.63 9.62
CA VAL A 247 -3.60 10.09 8.40
C VAL A 247 -2.47 9.12 8.11
N SER A 248 -2.28 8.80 6.84
CA SER A 248 -1.18 7.94 6.40
C SER A 248 -0.56 8.38 5.08
N VAL A 249 0.75 8.19 4.97
CA VAL A 249 1.47 8.17 3.70
C VAL A 249 1.92 6.74 3.43
N ARG A 250 1.57 6.23 2.25
CA ARG A 250 1.90 4.88 1.79
C ARG A 250 2.79 4.96 0.56
N PHE A 251 4.00 4.44 0.67
CA PHE A 251 4.95 4.27 -0.43
C PHE A 251 4.88 2.84 -0.91
N THR A 252 4.73 2.62 -2.21
CA THR A 252 4.57 1.28 -2.79
C THR A 252 5.35 1.15 -4.09
N THR A 253 5.80 -0.07 -4.40
CA THR A 253 6.39 -0.41 -5.70
C THR A 253 5.36 -0.37 -6.82
N ASP A 254 4.06 -0.45 -6.50
CA ASP A 254 2.99 -0.41 -7.49
C ASP A 254 2.96 0.97 -8.17
N THR A 255 2.83 0.97 -9.50
CA THR A 255 2.60 2.21 -10.25
C THR A 255 1.11 2.46 -10.34
N ILE A 256 0.66 3.51 -9.65
CA ILE A 256 -0.73 3.89 -9.57
C ILE A 256 -0.95 5.03 -10.55
N GLU A 257 -1.98 4.88 -11.39
CA GLU A 257 -2.40 5.91 -12.33
C GLU A 257 -3.43 6.83 -11.68
N PRO A 258 -3.42 8.14 -11.99
CA PRO A 258 -4.41 9.07 -11.49
C PRO A 258 -5.80 8.69 -11.99
N VAL A 259 -6.81 8.95 -11.16
CA VAL A 259 -8.21 8.73 -11.55
C VAL A 259 -8.64 9.89 -12.43
N ILE A 260 -9.03 9.58 -13.68
CA ILE A 260 -9.61 10.57 -14.58
C ILE A 260 -11.05 10.82 -14.13
N THR A 261 -11.29 11.95 -13.47
CA THR A 261 -12.64 12.49 -13.30
C THR A 261 -12.98 13.35 -14.51
N GLU A 262 -13.90 12.88 -15.35
CA GLU A 262 -14.54 13.73 -16.36
C GLU A 262 -15.24 14.90 -15.65
N LYS A 263 -15.05 16.11 -16.18
CA LYS A 263 -15.61 17.35 -15.64
C LYS A 263 -17.08 17.51 -16.02
#